data_AF-A0A023GDF8-F1
#
_entry.id   AF-A0A023GDF8-F1
#
_cell.length_a   1.000
_cell.length_b   1.000
_cell.length_c   1.000
_cell.angle_alpha   90.00
_cell.angle_beta   90.00
_cell.angle_gamma   90.00
#
_symmetry.space_group_name_H-M   'P 1'
#
loop_
_entity.id
_entity.type
_entity.pdbx_description
1 polymer ?
#
loop_
_entity_poly.entity_id
_entity_poly.type
_entity_poly.pdbx_seq_one_letter_code
_entity_poly.pdbx_strand_id
1 'polypeptide(L)'
;ATAMEYPIGLIKDSARPDYWTPDNELTKCAVCSLEFGPRNPIHHCRSCGLGVCNDCSMTRRPVTSRGWESAVRVCDKCNERPEL
;
A
#
# COMPACT_ATOMS: atom_id res chain seq x y z
N ALA A 1 -14.71 32.59 13.78
CA ALA A 1 -14.30 31.17 13.80
C ALA A 1 -13.06 31.05 12.95
N THR A 2 -11.89 30.96 13.56
CA THR A 2 -10.62 30.76 12.83
C THR A 2 -10.48 29.28 12.55
N ALA A 3 -10.56 28.89 11.28
CA ALA A 3 -10.22 27.54 10.86
C ALA A 3 -8.76 27.29 11.27
N MET A 4 -8.53 26.25 12.07
CA MET A 4 -7.18 25.88 12.50
C MET A 4 -6.43 25.44 11.24
N GLU A 5 -5.43 26.23 10.83
CA GLU A 5 -4.55 25.91 9.71
C GLU A 5 -3.67 24.72 10.09
N TYR A 6 -4.19 23.51 9.88
CA TYR A 6 -3.36 22.31 9.93
C TYR A 6 -2.54 22.26 8.64
N PRO A 7 -1.20 22.18 8.71
CA PRO A 7 -0.38 22.08 7.51
C PRO A 7 -0.79 20.83 6.74
N ILE A 8 -1.02 20.97 5.43
CA ILE A 8 -1.47 19.92 4.50
C ILE A 8 -0.61 18.64 4.59
N GLY A 9 0.66 18.78 5.00
CA GLY A 9 1.56 17.65 5.26
C GLY A 9 1.08 16.73 6.38
N LEU A 10 0.52 17.27 7.47
CA LEU A 10 0.07 16.51 8.64
C LEU A 10 -1.17 15.66 8.34
N ILE A 11 -1.98 16.08 7.36
CA ILE A 11 -3.24 15.41 7.00
C ILE A 11 -2.99 14.21 6.08
N LYS A 12 -1.91 14.22 5.28
CA LYS A 12 -1.62 13.15 4.31
C LYS A 12 -1.26 11.82 4.96
N ASP A 13 -0.56 11.86 6.09
CA ASP A 13 -0.15 10.63 6.78
C ASP A 13 -1.29 10.02 7.60
N SER A 14 -2.24 10.84 8.06
CA SER A 14 -3.41 10.37 8.82
C SER A 14 -4.40 9.52 8.01
N ALA A 15 -4.36 9.58 6.67
CA ALA A 15 -5.26 8.84 5.80
C ALA A 15 -4.74 7.46 5.37
N ARG A 16 -3.48 7.14 5.67
CA ARG A 16 -2.84 5.88 5.30
C ARG A 16 -2.96 4.89 6.46
N PRO A 17 -3.24 3.60 6.20
CA PRO A 17 -3.22 2.61 7.28
C PRO A 17 -1.85 2.51 7.93
N ASP A 18 -1.80 2.44 9.27
CA ASP A 18 -0.55 2.42 10.04
C ASP A 18 0.41 1.28 9.70
N TYR A 19 -0.10 0.19 9.12
CA TYR A 19 0.72 -0.97 8.72
C TYR A 19 1.38 -0.81 7.34
N TRP A 20 1.13 0.29 6.63
CA TRP A 20 1.78 0.55 5.35
C TRP A 20 3.18 1.11 5.57
N THR A 21 4.14 0.58 4.82
CA THR A 21 5.47 1.17 4.77
C THR A 21 5.40 2.52 4.02
N PRO A 22 5.95 3.61 4.59
CA PRO A 22 6.00 4.91 3.94
C PRO A 22 6.71 4.88 2.58
N ASP A 23 6.20 5.63 1.61
CA ASP A 23 6.72 5.64 0.22
C ASP A 23 8.22 5.96 0.14
N ASN A 24 8.72 6.83 1.02
CA ASN A 24 10.13 7.23 1.07
C ASN A 24 11.07 6.12 1.57
N GLU A 25 10.55 5.07 2.20
CA GLU A 25 11.31 3.90 2.64
C GLU A 25 11.30 2.77 1.59
N LEU A 26 10.40 2.85 0.60
CA LEU A 26 10.21 1.84 -0.43
C LEU A 26 11.08 2.12 -1.65
N THR A 27 12.20 1.39 -1.76
CA THR A 27 13.13 1.52 -2.90
C THR A 27 12.90 0.48 -4.00
N LYS A 28 12.32 -0.67 -3.64
CA LYS A 28 12.15 -1.81 -4.56
C LYS A 28 10.91 -2.62 -4.23
N CYS A 29 10.36 -3.29 -5.24
CA CYS A 29 9.21 -4.18 -5.09
C CYS A 29 9.52 -5.33 -4.11
N ALA A 30 8.65 -5.52 -3.10
CA ALA A 30 8.79 -6.58 -2.11
C ALA A 30 8.59 -8.02 -2.66
N VAL A 31 8.19 -8.15 -3.92
CA VAL A 31 8.01 -9.44 -4.61
C VAL A 31 9.20 -9.72 -5.53
N CYS A 32 9.44 -8.86 -6.54
CA CYS A 32 10.45 -9.10 -7.57
C CYS A 32 11.74 -8.27 -7.43
N SER A 33 11.84 -7.39 -6.42
CA SER A 33 12.97 -6.48 -6.20
C SER A 33 13.23 -5.43 -7.29
N LEU A 34 12.31 -5.25 -8.25
CA LEU A 34 12.36 -4.17 -9.24
C LEU A 34 12.43 -2.81 -8.55
N GLU A 35 13.38 -1.96 -8.95
CA GLU A 35 13.52 -0.60 -8.42
C GLU A 35 12.32 0.27 -8.78
N PHE A 36 11.84 1.01 -7.79
CA PHE A 36 10.80 2.01 -8.01
C PHE A 36 11.36 3.29 -8.61
N GLY A 37 10.52 3.99 -9.36
CA GLY A 37 10.87 5.25 -9.99
C GLY A 37 9.74 5.78 -10.87
N PRO A 38 9.98 6.81 -11.69
CA PRO A 38 8.94 7.45 -12.49
C PRO A 38 8.20 6.48 -13.44
N ARG A 39 8.87 5.42 -13.90
CA ARG A 39 8.28 4.38 -14.77
C ARG A 39 7.68 3.21 -13.99
N ASN A 40 8.08 3.03 -12.73
CA ASN A 40 7.66 1.95 -11.85
C ASN A 40 7.09 2.57 -10.57
N PRO A 41 5.84 3.06 -10.59
CA PRO A 41 5.24 3.67 -9.42
C PRO A 41 5.05 2.64 -8.30
N ILE A 42 5.08 3.12 -7.06
CA ILE A 42 4.82 2.30 -5.87
C ILE A 42 3.32 1.99 -5.79
N HIS A 43 2.99 0.74 -5.49
CA HIS A 43 1.66 0.35 -5.04
C HIS A 43 1.76 -0.38 -3.70
N HIS A 44 0.80 -0.17 -2.81
CA HIS A 44 0.78 -0.91 -1.54
C HIS A 44 -0.09 -2.16 -1.64
N CYS A 45 0.41 -3.27 -1.10
CA CYS A 45 -0.44 -4.42 -0.85
C CYS A 45 -1.37 -4.12 0.34
N ARG A 46 -2.68 -4.27 0.17
CA ARG A 46 -3.63 -4.00 1.26
C ARG A 46 -3.63 -5.08 2.35
N SER A 47 -2.94 -6.20 2.14
CA SER A 47 -2.76 -7.25 3.16
C SER A 47 -1.54 -7.02 4.05
N CYS A 48 -0.36 -6.80 3.45
CA CYS A 48 0.91 -6.70 4.19
C CYS A 48 1.47 -5.28 4.30
N GLY A 49 0.95 -4.30 3.56
CA GLY A 49 1.40 -2.90 3.62
C GLY A 49 2.70 -2.58 2.88
N LEU A 50 3.38 -3.58 2.30
CA LEU A 50 4.63 -3.39 1.57
C LEU A 50 4.41 -2.80 0.17
N GLY A 51 5.44 -2.11 -0.34
CA GLY A 51 5.51 -1.60 -1.70
C GLY A 51 5.71 -2.71 -2.73
N VAL A 52 4.90 -2.70 -3.78
CA VAL A 52 4.92 -3.65 -4.90
C VAL A 52 4.71 -2.94 -6.24
N CYS A 53 5.27 -3.50 -7.32
CA CYS A 53 5.01 -3.01 -8.67
C CYS A 53 3.64 -3.47 -9.17
N ASN A 54 3.21 -2.95 -10.32
CA ASN A 54 1.93 -3.33 -10.92
C ASN A 54 1.85 -4.83 -11.23
N ASP A 55 2.91 -5.39 -11.82
CA ASP A 55 2.91 -6.77 -12.32
C ASP A 55 2.85 -7.79 -11.18
N CYS A 56 3.48 -7.48 -10.04
CA CYS A 56 3.44 -8.34 -8.85
C CYS A 56 2.21 -8.14 -7.96
N SER A 57 1.19 -7.44 -8.46
CA SER A 57 -0.01 -7.10 -7.68
C SER A 57 -1.26 -6.92 -8.53
N MET A 58 -1.40 -7.72 -9.60
CA MET A 58 -2.54 -7.60 -10.51
C MET A 58 -3.86 -8.07 -9.90
N THR A 59 -3.82 -8.90 -8.86
CA THR A 59 -5.01 -9.44 -8.21
C THR A 59 -5.67 -8.45 -7.26
N ARG A 60 -7.01 -8.44 -7.26
CA ARG A 60 -7.83 -7.75 -6.26
C ARG A 60 -8.72 -8.74 -5.53
N ARG A 61 -8.76 -8.65 -4.21
CA ARG A 61 -9.66 -9.44 -3.34
C ARG A 61 -9.94 -8.69 -2.03
N PRO A 62 -11.02 -9.02 -1.32
CA PRO A 62 -11.23 -8.53 0.04
C PRO A 62 -10.09 -8.94 0.97
N VAL A 63 -9.79 -8.09 1.95
CA VAL A 63 -8.84 -8.33 3.04
C VAL A 63 -9.54 -7.96 4.35
N THR A 64 -10.52 -8.78 4.72
CA THR A 64 -11.39 -8.58 5.89
C THR A 64 -10.60 -8.55 7.20
N SER A 65 -9.49 -9.29 7.31
CA SER A 65 -8.56 -9.24 8.45
C SER A 65 -7.93 -7.86 8.68
N ARG A 66 -7.96 -6.98 7.67
CA ARG A 66 -7.50 -5.59 7.71
C ARG A 66 -8.65 -4.58 7.53
N GLY A 67 -9.90 -5.03 7.56
CA GLY A 67 -11.09 -4.19 7.40
C GLY A 67 -11.41 -3.77 5.95
N TRP A 68 -10.80 -4.41 4.95
CA TRP A 68 -11.13 -4.18 3.55
C TRP A 68 -12.19 -5.16 3.07
N GLU A 69 -13.46 -4.77 3.19
CA GLU A 69 -14.60 -5.60 2.79
C GLU A 69 -14.77 -5.71 1.26
N SER A 70 -14.29 -4.72 0.50
CA SER A 70 -14.32 -4.70 -0.96
C SER A 70 -13.02 -5.22 -1.58
N ALA A 71 -13.07 -5.58 -2.87
CA ALA A 71 -11.90 -6.08 -3.57
C ALA A 71 -10.81 -5.00 -3.71
N VAL A 72 -9.68 -5.20 -3.01
CA VAL A 72 -8.54 -4.30 -2.99
C VAL A 72 -7.28 -4.98 -3.51
N ARG A 73 -6.30 -4.19 -3.95
CA ARG A 73 -5.04 -4.68 -4.52
C ARG A 73 -4.24 -5.48 -3.48
N VAL A 74 -3.85 -6.70 -3.83
CA VAL A 74 -2.93 -7.53 -3.04
C VAL A 74 -1.74 -7.93 -3.90
N CYS A 75 -0.58 -8.12 -3.28
CA CYS A 75 0.57 -8.67 -3.99
C CYS A 75 0.45 -10.18 -4.17
N ASP A 76 1.18 -10.74 -5.12
CA ASP A 76 1.11 -12.17 -5.44
C ASP A 76 1.41 -13.06 -4.23
N LYS A 77 2.41 -12.68 -3.41
CA LYS A 77 2.72 -13.38 -2.14
C LYS A 77 1.53 -13.43 -1.18
N CYS A 78 0.77 -12.35 -1.06
CA CYS A 78 -0.43 -12.29 -0.20
C CYS A 78 -1.65 -12.92 -0.87
N ASN A 79 -1.65 -13.05 -2.20
CA ASN A 79 -2.69 -13.75 -2.93
C ASN A 79 -2.58 -15.27 -2.77
N GLU A 80 -1.35 -15.80 -2.78
CA GLU A 80 -1.07 -17.23 -2.56
C GLU A 80 -1.34 -17.68 -1.13
N ARG A 81 -1.32 -16.76 -0.16
CA ARG A 81 -1.52 -17.04 1.28
C ARG A 81 -2.49 -16.04 1.89
N PRO A 82 -3.81 -16.18 1.66
CA PRO A 82 -4.77 -15.16 2.00
C PRO A 82 -5.11 -15.02 3.49
N GLU A 83 -4.67 -15.95 4.34
CA GLU A 83 -5.09 -16.08 5.75
C GLU A 83 -3.96 -16.00 6.79
N LEU A 84 -2.81 -15.40 6.43
CA LEU A 84 -1.80 -14.96 7.41
C LEU A 84 -1.99 -13.47 7.75
#